data_AF-A0A3P7ZKY6-F1
#
_entry.id   AF-A0A3P7ZKY6-F1
#
_cell.length_a   1.000
_cell.length_b   1.000
_cell.length_c   1.000
_cell.angle_alpha   90.00
_cell.angle_beta   90.00
_cell.angle_gamma   90.00
#
_symmetry.space_group_name_H-M   'P 1'
#
loop_
_entity.id
_entity.type
_entity.pdbx_description
1 polymer ?
#
loop_
_entity_poly.entity_id
_entity_poly.type
_entity_poly.pdbx_seq_one_letter_code
_entity_poly.pdbx_strand_id
1 'polypeptide(L)' 'MAGKYTKPERPDKDKEGKPITEIYEQGNIWVEYFEELLNRPAPLNPPDIKAAPTNFLMAVTPPTIQEIRMTI' A
#
# COMPACT_ATOMS: atom_id res chain seq x y z
N MET A 1 1.88 -37.96 7.18
CA MET A 1 0.60 -37.67 7.89
C MET A 1 0.12 -36.31 7.41
N ALA A 2 -1.00 -36.27 6.69
CA ALA A 2 -1.59 -35.02 6.22
C ALA A 2 -2.24 -34.28 7.40
N GLY A 3 -1.76 -33.07 7.71
CA GLY A 3 -2.32 -32.21 8.73
C GLY A 3 -3.78 -31.92 8.42
N LYS A 4 -4.65 -32.18 9.40
CA LYS A 4 -6.09 -31.98 9.26
C LYS A 4 -6.34 -30.48 9.31
N TYR A 5 -6.69 -29.87 8.19
CA TYR A 5 -7.21 -28.50 8.17
C TYR A 5 -8.63 -28.52 8.77
N THR A 6 -8.71 -28.39 10.08
CA THR A 6 -9.96 -28.04 10.76
C THR A 6 -10.28 -26.58 10.43
N LYS A 7 -11.36 -26.39 9.66
CA LYS A 7 -11.95 -25.08 9.40
C LYS A 7 -12.23 -24.40 10.75
N PRO A 8 -11.86 -23.12 10.96
CA PRO A 8 -12.20 -22.44 12.19
C PRO A 8 -13.71 -22.35 12.31
N GLU A 9 -14.25 -22.78 13.45
CA GLU A 9 -15.68 -22.98 13.68
C GLU A 9 -16.48 -21.66 13.68
N ARG A 10 -15.81 -20.50 13.74
CA ARG A 10 -16.35 -19.16 13.42
C ARG A 10 -15.19 -18.19 13.13
N PRO A 11 -15.41 -17.24 12.21
CA PRO A 11 -15.60 -15.88 12.67
C PRO A 11 -16.89 -15.31 12.05
N ASP A 12 -17.85 -14.85 12.87
CA ASP A 12 -18.89 -13.93 12.38
C ASP A 12 -18.35 -12.48 12.35
N LYS A 13 -17.12 -12.30 12.86
CA LYS A 13 -16.45 -11.03 13.08
C LYS A 13 -14.96 -11.15 12.77
N ASP A 14 -14.34 -10.10 12.23
CA ASP A 14 -12.90 -10.07 12.02
C ASP A 14 -12.09 -10.07 13.33
N LYS A 15 -10.76 -10.04 13.21
CA LYS A 15 -9.83 -9.96 14.35
C LYS A 15 -10.01 -8.67 15.16
N GLU A 16 -10.71 -7.68 14.62
CA GLU A 16 -11.10 -6.42 15.25
C GLU A 16 -12.55 -6.43 15.80
N GLY A 17 -13.30 -7.54 15.65
CA GLY A 17 -14.66 -7.67 16.13
C GLY A 17 -15.73 -7.02 15.24
N LYS A 18 -15.39 -6.58 14.03
CA LYS A 18 -16.34 -6.02 13.06
C LYS A 18 -17.10 -7.11 12.33
N PRO A 19 -18.41 -6.93 12.07
CA PRO A 19 -19.18 -7.85 11.25
C PRO A 19 -18.52 -8.04 9.88
N ILE A 20 -18.37 -9.30 9.46
CA ILE A 20 -17.73 -9.63 8.17
C ILE A 20 -18.48 -9.01 6.98
N THR A 21 -19.79 -8.78 7.10
CA THR A 21 -20.61 -8.10 6.09
C THR A 21 -20.11 -6.68 5.81
N GLU A 22 -19.70 -5.93 6.82
CA GLU A 22 -19.15 -4.57 6.65
C GLU A 22 -17.83 -4.59 5.85
N ILE A 23 -17.02 -5.64 6.02
CA ILE A 23 -15.75 -5.80 5.29
C ILE A 23 -15.99 -6.17 3.83
N TYR A 24 -16.97 -7.04 3.57
CA TYR A 24 -17.37 -7.36 2.18
C TYR A 24 -17.99 -6.16 1.48
N GLU A 25 -18.85 -5.41 2.16
CA GLU A 25 -19.42 -4.16 1.64
C GLU A 25 -18.32 -3.14 1.33
N GLN A 26 -17.37 -2.96 2.25
CA GLN A 26 -16.20 -2.12 2.00
C GLN A 26 -15.36 -2.63 0.84
N GLY A 27 -15.23 -3.95 0.69
CA GLY A 27 -14.56 -4.60 -0.45
C GLY A 27 -15.21 -4.25 -1.79
N ASN A 28 -16.54 -4.24 -1.86
CA ASN A 28 -17.27 -3.84 -3.07
C ASN A 28 -17.04 -2.37 -3.41
N ILE A 29 -16.99 -1.49 -2.40
CA ILE A 29 -16.65 -0.06 -2.60
C ILE A 29 -15.22 0.08 -3.16
N TRP A 30 -14.26 -0.72 -2.67
CA TRP A 30 -12.90 -0.72 -3.21
C TRP A 30 -12.86 -1.23 -4.64
N VAL A 31 -13.59 -2.29 -4.96
CA VAL A 31 -13.66 -2.84 -6.33
C VAL A 31 -14.20 -1.79 -7.29
N GLU A 32 -15.32 -1.13 -6.97
CA GLU A 32 -15.91 -0.08 -7.80
C GLU A 32 -14.94 1.10 -7.99
N TYR A 33 -14.30 1.56 -6.91
CA TYR A 33 -13.32 2.64 -6.96
C TYR A 33 -12.12 2.30 -7.85
N PHE A 34 -11.58 1.09 -7.74
CA PHE A 34 -10.46 0.66 -8.56
C PHE A 34 -10.86 0.41 -10.01
N GLU A 35 -12.06 -0.12 -10.27
CA GLU A 35 -12.58 -0.24 -11.63
C GLU A 35 -12.73 1.12 -12.28
N GLU A 36 -13.29 2.12 -11.59
CA GLU A 36 -13.38 3.49 -12.12
C GLU A 36 -11.97 4.05 -12.40
N LEU A 37 -11.05 3.90 -11.45
CA LEU A 37 -9.68 4.42 -11.58
C LEU A 37 -8.92 3.79 -12.76
N LEU A 38 -9.03 2.48 -12.93
CA LEU A 38 -8.29 1.72 -13.95
C LEU A 38 -8.90 1.86 -15.35
N ASN A 39 -10.22 2.04 -15.43
CA ASN A 39 -10.91 2.27 -16.71
C ASN A 39 -10.94 3.74 -17.12
N ARG A 40 -10.57 4.67 -16.22
CA ARG A 40 -10.51 6.10 -16.53
C ARG A 40 -9.39 6.38 -17.54
N PRO A 41 -9.68 7.02 -18.68
CA PRO A 41 -8.65 7.43 -19.63
C PRO A 41 -7.72 8.46 -18.98
N ALA A 42 -6.45 8.42 -19.38
CA ALA A 42 -5.47 9.39 -18.92
C ALA A 42 -5.97 10.82 -19.22
N PRO A 43 -5.84 11.76 -18.27
CA PRO A 43 -6.22 13.14 -18.52
C PRO A 43 -5.42 13.69 -19.71
N LEU A 44 -6.12 14.34 -20.65
CA LEU A 44 -5.54 14.97 -21.84
C LEU A 44 -4.53 16.06 -21.49
N ASN A 45 -4.74 16.73 -20.35
CA ASN A 45 -3.85 17.74 -19.85
C ASN A 45 -2.80 17.07 -18.98
N PRO A 46 -1.49 17.36 -19.20
CA PRO A 46 -0.48 16.96 -18.24
C PRO A 46 -0.82 17.59 -16.89
N PRO A 47 -0.53 16.88 -15.78
CA PRO A 47 -0.63 17.47 -14.45
C PRO A 47 0.19 18.77 -14.41
N ASP A 48 -0.42 19.88 -13.96
CA ASP A 48 0.29 21.14 -13.68
C ASP A 48 1.10 20.98 -12.39
N ILE A 49 2.12 20.13 -12.45
CA ILE A 49 3.06 19.90 -11.35
C ILE A 49 4.14 20.97 -11.50
N LYS A 50 4.01 22.03 -10.70
CA LYS A 50 5.09 23.00 -10.54
C LYS A 50 6.32 22.28 -9.99
N ALA A 51 7.44 22.44 -10.67
CA ALA A 51 8.72 21.95 -10.16
C ALA A 51 8.94 22.52 -8.75
N ALA A 52 9.24 21.64 -7.80
CA ALA A 52 9.70 22.11 -6.49
C ALA A 52 10.96 22.96 -6.71
N PRO A 53 11.07 24.16 -6.11
CA PRO A 53 12.26 24.98 -6.24
C PRO A 53 13.46 24.17 -5.75
N THR A 54 14.37 23.86 -6.67
CA THR A 54 15.55 23.03 -6.43
C THR A 54 16.60 23.87 -5.72
N ASN A 55 16.39 24.14 -4.43
CA ASN A 55 17.39 24.70 -3.52
C ASN A 55 17.86 23.68 -2.48
N PHE A 56 17.60 22.38 -2.71
CA PHE A 56 18.24 21.33 -1.94
C PHE A 56 19.61 21.04 -2.54
N LEU A 57 20.63 21.79 -2.11
CA LEU A 57 21.99 21.28 -2.08
C LEU A 57 22.04 20.20 -0.98
N MET A 58 21.44 19.03 -1.26
CA MET A 58 21.80 17.85 -0.50
C MET A 58 23.26 17.59 -0.81
N ALA A 59 24.14 17.94 0.12
CA ALA A 59 25.51 17.48 0.12
C ALA A 59 25.44 15.96 0.27
N VAL A 60 25.34 15.26 -0.86
CA VAL A 60 25.47 13.81 -0.93
C VAL A 60 26.96 13.53 -0.74
N THR A 61 27.45 13.61 0.49
CA THR A 61 28.71 13.00 0.87
C THR A 61 28.49 11.49 0.90
N PRO A 62 29.19 10.71 0.05
CA PRO A 62 29.12 9.26 0.12
C PRO A 62 29.61 8.78 1.49
N PRO A 63 28.99 7.75 2.09
CA PRO A 63 29.47 7.19 3.35
C PRO A 63 30.89 6.62 3.18
N THR A 64 31.72 6.80 4.20
CA THR A 64 33.10 6.33 4.16
C THR A 64 33.13 4.81 4.37
N ILE A 65 34.03 4.08 3.68
CA ILE A 65 34.13 2.59 3.77
C ILE A 65 34.26 2.08 5.22
N GLN A 66 34.86 2.85 6.12
CA GLN A 66 34.95 2.51 7.54
C GLN A 66 33.58 2.48 8.25
N GLU A 67 32.69 3.39 7.90
CA GLU A 67 31.35 3.53 8.47
C GLU A 67 30.49 2.30 8.11
N ILE A 68 30.56 1.87 6.86
CA ILE A 68 29.87 0.66 6.36
C ILE A 68 30.39 -0.60 7.06
N ARG A 69 31.70 -0.66 7.35
CA ARG A 69 32.34 -1.82 8.00
C ARG A 69 32.01 -1.96 9.48
N MET A 70 31.59 -0.89 10.17
CA MET A 70 31.22 -0.97 11.58
C MET A 70 29.78 -1.44 11.81
N THR A 71 28.95 -1.46 10.77
CA THR A 71 27.51 -1.79 10.88
C THR A 71 27.17 -3.23 10.45
N ILE A 72 28.13 -3.99 9.90
CA ILE A 72 28.02 -5.44 9.64
C ILE A 72 28.58 -6.20 10.84
#